data_AF-A0A7Y5FZF9-F1
#
_entry.id   AF-A0A7Y5FZF9-F1
#
_cell.length_a   1.000
_cell.length_b   1.000
_cell.length_c   1.000
_cell.angle_alpha   90.00
_cell.angle_beta   90.00
_cell.angle_gamma   90.00
#
_symmetry.space_group_name_H-M   'P 1'
#
loop_
_entity.id
_entity.type
_entity.pdbx_description
1 polymer ?
#
loop_
_entity_poly.entity_id
_entity_poly.type
_entity_poly.pdbx_seq_one_letter_code
_entity_poly.pdbx_strand_id
1 'polypeptide(L)'
;MKKDLPHEPPPVFFVDRDLDGNVFTAILQNAGIRIERHQAHFVHDIPDYEWIAEAGKRSWYVLTHDKMIRHRMQELNAVKENNVGMFILVGKASHAELASVFAAMIQKVDRFIRKNDRPFIAKIYRPAPSQKDKLKASGQIMMWKSFREEQ
;
A
#
# COMPACT_ATOMS: atom_id res chain seq x y z
N MET A 1 -19.07 25.36 -2.83
CA MET A 1 -19.74 24.14 -2.31
C MET A 1 -19.34 22.98 -3.20
N LYS A 2 -18.41 22.11 -2.77
CA LYS A 2 -18.10 20.90 -3.55
C LYS A 2 -19.20 19.89 -3.26
N LYS A 3 -19.99 19.58 -4.29
CA LYS A 3 -21.07 18.59 -4.32
C LYS A 3 -20.60 17.29 -3.67
N ASP A 4 -21.50 16.69 -2.90
CA ASP A 4 -21.40 15.30 -2.45
C ASP A 4 -21.15 14.40 -3.66
N LEU A 5 -19.87 14.04 -3.88
CA LEU A 5 -19.55 12.92 -4.76
C LEU A 5 -20.14 11.65 -4.13
N PRO A 6 -20.62 10.68 -4.93
CA PRO A 6 -20.93 9.37 -4.39
C PRO A 6 -19.73 8.88 -3.58
N HIS A 7 -19.98 8.39 -2.37
CA HIS A 7 -18.92 7.82 -1.54
C HIS A 7 -18.28 6.66 -2.33
N GLU A 8 -17.15 6.93 -2.97
CA GLU A 8 -16.35 5.87 -3.58
C GLU A 8 -16.18 4.77 -2.54
N PRO A 9 -16.37 3.50 -2.93
CA PRO A 9 -16.21 2.39 -2.01
C PRO A 9 -14.81 2.47 -1.39
N PRO A 10 -14.65 2.10 -0.11
CA PRO A 10 -13.34 2.11 0.53
C PRO A 10 -12.32 1.34 -0.32
N PRO A 11 -11.09 1.85 -0.44
CA PRO A 11 -10.06 1.20 -1.24
C PRO A 11 -9.79 -0.22 -0.74
N VAL A 12 -9.47 -1.11 -1.68
CA VAL A 12 -9.02 -2.47 -1.39
C VAL A 12 -7.51 -2.53 -1.53
N PHE A 13 -6.85 -3.13 -0.54
CA PHE A 13 -5.39 -3.29 -0.54
C PHE A 13 -4.99 -4.74 -0.83
N PHE A 14 -4.25 -4.95 -1.91
CA PHE A 14 -3.55 -6.21 -2.16
C PHE A 14 -2.30 -6.28 -1.29
N VAL A 15 -2.20 -7.33 -0.48
CA VAL A 15 -1.07 -7.62 0.41
C VAL A 15 -0.17 -8.63 -0.29
N ASP A 16 1.10 -8.26 -0.52
CA ASP A 16 2.06 -9.13 -1.17
C ASP A 16 2.43 -10.37 -0.33
N ARG A 17 3.20 -11.28 -0.95
CA ARG A 17 3.60 -12.54 -0.33
C ARG A 17 4.32 -12.38 1.01
N ASP A 18 5.15 -11.34 1.17
CA ASP A 18 5.90 -11.10 2.41
C ASP A 18 4.96 -10.72 3.57
N LEU A 19 3.94 -9.90 3.27
CA LEU A 19 3.00 -9.40 4.26
C LEU A 19 1.76 -10.29 4.46
N ASP A 20 1.58 -11.37 3.70
CA ASP A 20 0.37 -12.22 3.70
C ASP A 20 0.23 -13.14 4.94
N GLY A 21 1.05 -12.94 5.98
CA GLY A 21 0.93 -13.67 7.23
C GLY A 21 -0.40 -13.41 7.96
N ASN A 22 -0.91 -14.43 8.68
CA ASN A 22 -2.18 -14.34 9.42
C ASN A 22 -2.23 -13.17 10.41
N VAL A 23 -1.11 -12.87 11.08
CA VAL A 23 -1.05 -11.75 12.04
C VAL A 23 -1.25 -10.40 11.35
N PHE A 24 -0.57 -10.17 10.22
CA PHE A 24 -0.67 -8.92 9.48
C PHE A 24 -2.09 -8.71 8.94
N THR A 25 -2.61 -9.73 8.26
CA THR A 25 -3.92 -9.70 7.61
C THR A 25 -5.06 -9.57 8.64
N ALA A 26 -5.00 -10.28 9.76
CA ALA A 26 -5.99 -10.17 10.83
C ALA A 26 -6.03 -8.76 11.45
N ILE A 27 -4.88 -8.13 11.69
CA ILE A 27 -4.84 -6.76 12.23
C ILE A 27 -5.53 -5.78 11.28
N LEU A 28 -5.29 -5.88 9.97
CA LEU A 28 -5.92 -5.00 8.98
C LEU A 28 -7.43 -5.25 8.88
N GLN A 29 -7.85 -6.51 8.84
CA GLN A 29 -9.27 -6.88 8.81
C GLN A 29 -10.02 -6.41 10.06
N ASN A 30 -9.45 -6.60 11.24
CA ASN A 30 -10.01 -6.12 12.51
C ASN A 30 -10.11 -4.59 12.57
N ALA A 31 -9.25 -3.87 11.84
CA ALA A 31 -9.33 -2.43 11.67
C ALA A 31 -10.36 -1.98 10.60
N GLY A 32 -11.11 -2.92 10.01
CA GLY A 32 -12.09 -2.65 8.96
C GLY A 32 -11.48 -2.36 7.58
N ILE A 33 -10.19 -2.66 7.38
CA ILE A 33 -9.49 -2.43 6.12
C ILE A 33 -9.76 -3.61 5.19
N ARG A 34 -10.24 -3.30 3.98
CA ARG A 34 -10.50 -4.31 2.95
C ARG A 34 -9.18 -4.73 2.33
N ILE A 35 -8.88 -6.02 2.39
CA ILE A 35 -7.63 -6.57 1.87
C ILE A 35 -7.89 -7.77 0.96
N GLU A 36 -6.96 -7.98 0.05
CA GLU A 36 -6.84 -9.16 -0.80
C GLU A 36 -5.44 -9.76 -0.59
N ARG A 37 -5.39 -11.08 -0.45
CA ARG A 37 -4.20 -11.81 -0.01
C ARG A 37 -3.51 -12.44 -1.20
N HIS A 38 -2.18 -12.30 -1.33
CA HIS A 38 -1.42 -12.94 -2.40
C HIS A 38 -1.75 -14.44 -2.55
N GLN A 39 -1.73 -15.21 -1.46
CA GLN A 39 -1.98 -16.65 -1.44
C GLN A 39 -3.41 -17.04 -1.84
N ALA A 40 -4.36 -16.10 -1.84
CA ALA A 40 -5.73 -16.35 -2.29
C ALA A 40 -5.87 -16.30 -3.81
N HIS A 41 -4.92 -15.65 -4.51
CA HIS A 41 -4.99 -15.40 -5.94
C HIS A 41 -3.87 -16.06 -6.73
N PHE A 42 -2.73 -16.35 -6.10
CA PHE A 42 -1.53 -16.78 -6.81
C PHE A 42 -0.78 -17.92 -6.12
N VAL A 43 -0.07 -18.69 -6.94
CA VAL A 43 0.95 -19.65 -6.50
C VAL A 43 2.17 -18.90 -5.91
N HIS A 44 2.99 -19.60 -5.15
CA HIS A 44 4.06 -18.98 -4.35
C HIS A 44 5.15 -18.27 -5.18
N ASP A 45 5.44 -18.77 -6.38
CA ASP A 45 6.59 -18.40 -7.21
C ASP A 45 6.23 -17.48 -8.40
N ILE A 46 5.01 -16.95 -8.42
CA ILE A 46 4.60 -15.99 -9.45
C ILE A 46 5.55 -14.77 -9.44
N PRO A 47 6.02 -14.29 -10.61
CA PRO A 47 6.88 -13.11 -10.68
C PRO A 47 6.18 -11.84 -10.20
N ASP A 48 6.96 -10.90 -9.64
CA ASP A 48 6.39 -9.70 -9.02
C ASP A 48 5.59 -8.83 -9.99
N TYR A 49 6.09 -8.67 -11.21
CA TYR A 49 5.41 -7.87 -12.23
C TYR A 49 4.04 -8.46 -12.65
N GLU A 50 3.82 -9.77 -12.52
CA GLU A 50 2.55 -10.41 -12.90
C GLU A 50 1.47 -10.14 -11.85
N TRP A 51 1.75 -10.34 -10.56
CA TRP A 51 0.76 -10.04 -9.53
C TRP A 51 0.52 -8.54 -9.39
N ILE A 52 1.52 -7.68 -9.66
CA ILE A 52 1.34 -6.22 -9.73
C ILE A 52 0.34 -5.87 -10.84
N ALA A 53 0.49 -6.47 -12.02
CA ALA A 53 -0.42 -6.23 -13.14
C ALA A 53 -1.86 -6.64 -12.80
N GLU A 54 -2.04 -7.80 -12.18
CA GLU A 54 -3.36 -8.29 -11.78
C GLU A 54 -4.01 -7.42 -10.69
N ALA A 55 -3.24 -6.96 -9.70
CA ALA A 55 -3.72 -6.00 -8.71
C ALA A 55 -4.21 -4.70 -9.39
N GLY A 56 -3.47 -4.21 -10.40
CA GLY A 56 -3.86 -3.05 -11.19
C GLY A 56 -5.17 -3.22 -11.96
N LYS A 57 -5.33 -4.36 -12.66
CA LYS A 57 -6.57 -4.71 -13.38
C LYS A 57 -7.80 -4.73 -12.47
N ARG A 58 -7.62 -5.14 -11.21
CA ARG A 58 -8.68 -5.18 -10.18
C ARG A 58 -8.83 -3.87 -9.41
N SER A 59 -8.06 -2.84 -9.76
CA SER A 59 -8.02 -1.55 -9.07
C SER A 59 -7.71 -1.66 -7.58
N TRP A 60 -6.90 -2.64 -7.19
CA TRP A 60 -6.36 -2.76 -5.85
C TRP A 60 -5.13 -1.88 -5.69
N TYR A 61 -4.97 -1.30 -4.50
CA TYR A 61 -3.73 -0.66 -4.09
C TYR A 61 -2.78 -1.72 -3.58
N VAL A 62 -1.51 -1.69 -3.97
CA VAL A 62 -0.52 -2.66 -3.48
C VAL A 62 0.06 -2.19 -2.15
N LEU A 63 0.16 -3.11 -1.19
CA LEU A 63 0.87 -2.92 0.07
C LEU A 63 2.00 -3.96 0.17
N THR A 64 3.24 -3.47 0.24
CA THR A 64 4.46 -4.30 0.25
C THR A 64 5.46 -3.81 1.29
N HIS A 65 6.29 -4.72 1.81
CA HIS A 65 7.48 -4.35 2.58
C HIS A 65 8.78 -4.48 1.75
N ASP A 66 8.71 -5.08 0.56
CA ASP A 66 9.87 -5.25 -0.31
C ASP A 66 10.26 -3.91 -0.95
N LYS A 67 11.43 -3.43 -0.53
CA LYS A 67 11.99 -2.17 -1.02
C LYS A 67 12.67 -2.31 -2.36
N MET A 68 12.96 -3.52 -2.81
CA MET A 68 13.62 -3.79 -4.09
C MET A 68 12.65 -3.64 -5.25
N ILE A 69 11.34 -3.78 -5.01
CA ILE A 69 10.35 -3.80 -6.08
C ILE A 69 10.38 -2.52 -6.94
N ARG A 70 10.63 -1.39 -6.28
CA ARG A 70 10.71 -0.08 -6.95
C ARG A 70 11.98 0.15 -7.77
N HIS A 71 12.93 -0.79 -7.78
CA HIS A 71 14.23 -0.64 -8.44
C HIS A 71 14.36 -1.52 -9.68
N ARG A 72 13.51 -2.53 -9.87
CA ARG A 72 13.54 -3.40 -11.04
C ARG A 72 12.63 -2.82 -12.13
N MET A 73 13.15 -2.71 -13.35
CA MET A 73 12.43 -2.06 -14.45
C MET A 73 11.10 -2.74 -14.78
N GLN A 74 11.03 -4.07 -14.69
CA GLN A 74 9.80 -4.83 -14.98
C GLN A 74 8.66 -4.47 -14.01
N GLU A 75 8.96 -4.34 -12.72
CA GLU A 75 7.97 -3.98 -11.71
C GLU A 75 7.57 -2.51 -11.79
N LEU A 76 8.51 -1.61 -12.07
CA LEU A 76 8.21 -0.20 -12.35
C LEU A 76 7.29 -0.06 -13.57
N ASN A 77 7.57 -0.80 -14.64
CA ASN A 77 6.71 -0.83 -15.82
C ASN A 77 5.35 -1.43 -15.49
N ALA A 78 5.29 -2.54 -14.75
CA ALA A 78 4.02 -3.14 -14.32
C ALA A 78 3.16 -2.15 -13.51
N VAL A 79 3.77 -1.37 -12.62
CA VAL A 79 3.06 -0.32 -11.88
C VAL A 79 2.54 0.77 -12.82
N LYS A 80 3.38 1.26 -13.73
CA LYS A 80 3.03 2.32 -14.70
C LYS A 80 1.92 1.87 -15.64
N GLU A 81 2.11 0.74 -16.31
CA GLU A 81 1.25 0.21 -17.37
C GLU A 81 -0.11 -0.27 -16.85
N ASN A 82 -0.17 -0.76 -15.60
CA ASN A 82 -1.42 -1.26 -15.00
C ASN A 82 -2.05 -0.26 -14.01
N ASN A 83 -1.63 1.00 -14.05
CA ASN A 83 -2.20 2.10 -13.25
C ASN A 83 -2.25 1.76 -11.74
N VAL A 84 -1.17 1.21 -11.19
CA VAL A 84 -1.13 0.74 -9.80
C VAL A 84 -0.77 1.90 -8.86
N GLY A 85 -1.47 1.98 -7.74
CA GLY A 85 -1.07 2.77 -6.59
C GLY A 85 -0.40 1.85 -5.58
N MET A 86 0.90 2.00 -5.39
CA MET A 86 1.69 1.12 -4.53
C MET A 86 2.18 1.86 -3.28
N PHE A 87 2.03 1.23 -2.13
CA PHE A 87 2.54 1.68 -0.84
C PHE A 87 3.61 0.71 -0.34
N ILE A 88 4.80 1.25 -0.06
CA ILE A 88 5.91 0.50 0.51
C ILE A 88 6.01 0.86 2.00
N LEU A 89 5.82 -0.12 2.88
CA LEU A 89 6.06 0.03 4.31
C LEU A 89 7.57 0.08 4.56
N VAL A 90 8.07 1.17 5.14
CA VAL A 90 9.50 1.38 5.36
C VAL A 90 9.85 1.32 6.85
N GLY A 91 10.77 0.43 7.17
CA GLY A 91 11.38 0.32 8.50
C GLY A 91 11.99 -1.06 8.69
N LYS A 92 12.53 -1.33 9.88
CA LYS A 92 12.75 -2.68 10.39
C LYS A 92 11.77 -2.86 11.53
N ALA A 93 10.80 -3.74 11.37
CA ALA A 93 9.75 -3.99 12.35
C ALA A 93 9.13 -5.38 12.07
N SER A 94 8.47 -5.94 13.07
CA SER A 94 7.66 -7.14 12.88
C SER A 94 6.44 -6.85 12.00
N HIS A 95 5.89 -7.89 11.36
CA HIS A 95 4.64 -7.77 10.61
C HIS A 95 3.48 -7.22 11.48
N ALA A 96 3.42 -7.57 12.76
CA ALA A 96 2.42 -7.03 13.68
C ALA A 96 2.56 -5.50 13.85
N GLU A 97 3.78 -5.00 14.02
CA GLU A 97 4.04 -3.56 14.10
C GLU A 97 3.75 -2.85 12.77
N LEU A 98 4.15 -3.44 11.64
CA LEU A 98 3.87 -2.88 10.31
C LEU A 98 2.36 -2.76 10.05
N ALA A 99 1.59 -3.80 10.35
CA ALA A 99 0.13 -3.79 10.22
C ALA A 99 -0.50 -2.75 11.12
N SER A 100 -0.05 -2.67 12.39
CA SER A 100 -0.57 -1.70 13.36
C SER A 100 -0.30 -0.26 12.94
N VAL A 101 0.89 0.02 12.39
CA VAL A 101 1.24 1.35 11.85
C VAL A 101 0.37 1.67 10.65
N PHE A 102 0.20 0.74 9.71
CA PHE A 102 -0.64 0.97 8.54
C PHE A 102 -2.10 1.21 8.92
N ALA A 103 -2.65 0.39 9.82
CA ALA A 103 -4.00 0.55 10.35
C ALA A 103 -4.21 1.92 11.01
N ALA A 104 -3.27 2.36 11.86
CA ALA A 104 -3.30 3.69 12.47
C ALA A 104 -3.19 4.84 11.45
N MET A 105 -2.65 4.57 10.25
CA MET A 105 -2.46 5.55 9.18
C MET A 105 -3.55 5.52 8.11
N ILE A 106 -4.53 4.62 8.16
CA ILE A 106 -5.50 4.42 7.08
C ILE A 106 -6.20 5.72 6.64
N GLN A 107 -6.61 6.57 7.60
CA GLN A 107 -7.24 7.86 7.30
C GLN A 107 -6.31 8.82 6.54
N LYS A 108 -4.99 8.74 6.76
CA LYS A 108 -4.01 9.50 5.98
C LYS A 108 -3.80 8.89 4.61
N VAL A 109 -3.80 7.56 4.50
CA VAL A 109 -3.71 6.84 3.23
C VAL A 109 -4.89 7.18 2.34
N ASP A 110 -6.12 7.18 2.86
CA ASP A 110 -7.33 7.57 2.12
C ASP A 110 -7.23 9.01 1.60
N ARG A 111 -6.78 9.95 2.45
CA ARG A 111 -6.55 11.34 2.01
C ARG A 111 -5.44 11.46 0.98
N PHE A 112 -4.41 10.61 1.06
CA PHE A 112 -3.33 10.57 0.07
C PHE A 112 -3.86 10.08 -1.27
N ILE A 113 -4.62 8.98 -1.27
CA ILE A 113 -5.26 8.41 -2.46
C ILE A 113 -6.16 9.44 -3.15
N ARG A 114 -6.99 10.17 -2.39
CA ARG A 114 -7.89 11.20 -2.94
C ARG A 114 -7.18 12.42 -3.53
N LYS A 115 -5.90 12.61 -3.22
CA LYS A 115 -5.09 13.76 -3.68
C LYS A 115 -4.09 13.39 -4.77
N ASN A 116 -3.84 12.10 -5.00
CA ASN A 116 -2.80 11.63 -5.89
C ASN A 116 -3.38 10.54 -6.79
N ASP A 117 -3.49 10.85 -8.07
CA ASP A 117 -3.94 9.88 -9.06
C ASP A 117 -2.89 8.78 -9.27
N ARG A 118 -3.36 7.55 -9.47
CA ARG A 118 -2.52 6.44 -9.96
C ARG A 118 -2.03 6.74 -11.40
N PRO A 119 -0.88 6.20 -11.84
CA PRO A 119 0.02 5.31 -11.09
C PRO A 119 0.98 6.08 -10.19
N PHE A 120 1.28 5.50 -9.02
CA PHE A 120 2.29 6.03 -8.11
C PHE A 120 2.94 4.94 -7.27
N ILE A 121 4.13 5.24 -6.75
CA ILE A 121 4.76 4.52 -5.65
C ILE A 121 5.00 5.51 -4.51
N ALA A 122 4.45 5.20 -3.34
CA ALA A 122 4.59 5.97 -2.12
C ALA A 122 5.22 5.12 -1.02
N LYS A 123 5.91 5.78 -0.09
CA LYS A 123 6.54 5.16 1.08
C LYS A 123 5.81 5.56 2.33
N ILE A 124 5.54 4.60 3.19
CA ILE A 124 4.94 4.79 4.52
C ILE A 124 6.02 4.54 5.56
N TYR A 125 6.41 5.60 6.26
CA TYR A 125 7.42 5.55 7.32
C TYR A 125 6.75 5.47 8.68
N ARG A 126 7.25 4.54 9.51
CA ARG A 126 6.87 4.47 10.92
C ARG A 126 7.25 5.76 11.67
N PRO A 127 6.52 6.11 12.75
CA PRO A 127 6.94 7.19 13.64
C PRO A 127 8.33 6.91 14.23
N ALA A 128 9.09 7.98 14.50
CA ALA A 128 10.42 7.88 15.07
C ALA A 128 10.36 7.25 16.49
N PRO A 129 11.39 6.47 16.91
CA PRO A 129 11.40 5.83 18.24
C PRO A 129 11.25 6.80 19.42
N SER A 130 11.73 8.04 19.29
CA SER A 130 11.58 9.11 20.28
C SER A 130 10.15 9.63 20.43
N GLN A 131 9.23 9.17 19.59
CA GLN A 131 7.83 9.57 19.58
C GLN A 131 6.90 8.41 19.98
N LYS A 132 7.43 7.31 20.51
CA LYS A 132 6.65 6.13 20.93
C LYS A 132 5.56 6.43 21.96
N ASP A 133 5.71 7.49 22.76
CA ASP A 133 4.79 7.84 23.87
C ASP A 133 3.71 8.87 23.55
N LYS A 134 3.32 9.06 22.29
CA LYS A 134 2.10 9.84 22.02
C LYS A 134 1.24 9.11 21.02
N LEU A 135 -0.03 8.96 21.38
CA LEU A 135 -1.22 8.74 20.55
C LEU A 135 -1.33 9.70 19.32
N LYS A 136 -0.27 10.47 19.02
CA LYS A 136 -0.15 11.55 18.02
C LYS A 136 1.14 11.48 17.18
N ALA A 137 2.06 10.54 17.44
CA ALA A 137 3.24 10.35 16.60
C ALA A 137 2.80 9.76 15.27
N SER A 138 2.55 10.63 14.31
CA SER A 138 1.87 10.24 13.09
C SER A 138 2.91 9.83 12.06
N GLY A 139 2.87 8.58 11.60
CA GLY A 139 3.75 8.13 10.51
C GLY A 139 3.58 9.02 9.27
N GLN A 140 4.57 8.97 8.38
CA GLN A 140 4.65 9.83 7.21
C GLN A 140 4.37 9.04 5.94
N ILE A 141 3.63 9.63 5.01
CA ILE A 141 3.45 9.12 3.66
C ILE A 141 4.20 10.07 2.73
N MET A 142 5.15 9.56 1.96
CA MET A 142 5.90 10.34 0.99
C MET A 142 5.72 9.75 -0.40
N MET A 143 5.36 10.59 -1.37
CA MET A 143 5.42 10.23 -2.79
C MET A 143 6.88 9.93 -3.13
N TRP A 144 7.17 8.72 -3.61
CA TRP A 144 8.51 8.37 -4.09
C TRP A 144 8.61 8.55 -5.60
N LYS A 145 7.59 8.11 -6.34
CA LYS A 145 7.52 8.30 -7.79
C LYS A 145 6.07 8.47 -8.23
N SER A 146 5.82 9.57 -8.93
CA SER A 146 4.63 9.76 -9.76
C SER A 146 4.99 9.38 -11.19
N PHE A 147 4.06 8.74 -11.90
CA PHE A 147 4.24 8.38 -13.32
C PHE A 147 3.44 9.29 -14.26
N ARG A 148 2.77 10.32 -13.72
CA ARG A 148 1.99 11.29 -14.52
C ARG A 148 2.80 12.49 -15.03
N GLU A 149 4.00 12.71 -14.49
CA GLU A 149 4.85 13.86 -14.84
C GLU A 149 5.88 13.55 -15.96
N GLU A 150 5.82 12.37 -16.58
CA GLU A 150 6.71 11.94 -17.68
C GLU A 150 6.02 12.00 -19.06
N GLN A 151 5.07 12.93 -19.26
CA GLN A 151 4.40 13.16 -20.55
C GLN A 151 4.95 14.43 -21.21
#